data_AF-A0A926MG04-F1
#
_entry.id   AF-A0A926MG04-F1
#
_cell.length_a   1.000
_cell.length_b   1.000
_cell.length_c   1.000
_cell.angle_alpha   90.00
_cell.angle_beta   90.00
_cell.angle_gamma   90.00
#
_symmetry.space_group_name_H-M   'P 1'
#
loop_
_entity.id
_entity.type
_entity.pdbx_description
1 polymer ?
#
loop_
_entity_poly.entity_id
_entity_poly.type
_entity_poly.pdbx_seq_one_letter_code
_entity_poly.pdbx_strand_id
1 'polypeptide(L)'
;MKKNNFFIFFILIFFTFLKLDAEIIILSKCDHKEDGFLKNEYILDLKKSLMTRNYVYNDKTFKKYRITDLSVMKKNTTTKFIYKEDNKIFTDKIGYPQFYTQLVFELENSNIMIKTVINEEVGISLMSECKKIERFEKES
;
A
#
# COMPACT_ATOMS: atom_id res chain seq x y z
N MET A 1 -43.64 -36.98 4.23
CA MET A 1 -42.29 -36.42 4.50
C MET A 1 -41.52 -36.33 3.19
N LYS A 2 -41.60 -35.21 2.46
CA LYS A 2 -40.80 -34.98 1.25
C LYS A 2 -39.44 -34.42 1.66
N LYS A 3 -38.38 -35.17 1.34
CA LYS A 3 -36.99 -34.85 1.66
C LYS A 3 -36.62 -33.55 0.96
N ASN A 4 -36.28 -32.53 1.75
CA ASN A 4 -35.97 -31.18 1.28
C ASN A 4 -34.56 -31.13 0.66
N ASN A 5 -34.33 -31.92 -0.40
CA ASN A 5 -33.02 -32.05 -1.06
C ASN A 5 -32.63 -30.82 -1.92
N PHE A 6 -33.54 -29.85 -2.09
CA PHE A 6 -33.29 -28.67 -2.93
C PHE A 6 -32.45 -27.59 -2.24
N PHE A 7 -32.48 -27.54 -0.89
CA PHE A 7 -31.77 -26.51 -0.12
C PHE A 7 -30.24 -26.73 -0.07
N ILE A 8 -29.80 -27.99 -0.17
CA ILE A 8 -28.37 -28.35 -0.16
C ILE A 8 -27.68 -27.90 -1.47
N PHE A 9 -28.42 -27.90 -2.59
CA PHE A 9 -27.86 -27.52 -3.90
C PHE A 9 -27.53 -26.02 -3.97
N PHE A 10 -28.30 -25.17 -3.28
CA PHE A 10 -28.04 -23.73 -3.20
C PHE A 10 -26.81 -23.38 -2.36
N ILE A 11 -26.52 -24.16 -1.31
CA ILE A 11 -25.32 -23.97 -0.48
C ILE A 11 -24.04 -24.29 -1.28
N LEU A 12 -24.06 -25.31 -2.14
CA LEU A 12 -22.91 -25.70 -2.97
C LEU A 12 -22.58 -24.67 -4.06
N ILE A 13 -23.59 -24.00 -4.63
CA ILE A 13 -23.41 -22.93 -5.64
C ILE A 13 -22.83 -21.65 -5.03
N PHE A 14 -23.09 -21.38 -3.75
CA PHE A 14 -22.59 -20.17 -3.09
C PHE A 14 -21.07 -20.22 -2.84
N PHE A 15 -20.49 -21.42 -2.71
CA PHE A 15 -19.05 -21.59 -2.47
C PHE A 15 -18.17 -21.46 -3.73
N THR A 16 -18.72 -21.53 -4.94
CA THR A 16 -17.92 -21.48 -6.17
C THR A 16 -17.46 -20.07 -6.57
N PHE A 17 -17.84 -19.03 -5.83
CA PHE A 17 -17.51 -17.64 -6.16
C PHE A 17 -16.43 -17.00 -5.27
N LEU A 18 -15.81 -17.75 -4.36
CA LEU A 18 -14.71 -17.23 -3.53
C LEU A 18 -13.37 -17.33 -4.28
N LYS A 19 -13.21 -16.58 -5.37
CA LYS A 19 -11.88 -16.26 -5.88
C LYS A 19 -11.26 -15.22 -4.95
N LEU A 20 -10.44 -15.68 -4.00
CA LEU A 20 -9.55 -14.82 -3.24
C LEU A 20 -8.29 -14.62 -4.08
N ASP A 21 -8.31 -13.63 -4.96
CA ASP A 21 -7.13 -13.26 -5.75
C ASP A 21 -6.05 -12.75 -4.78
N ALA A 22 -5.09 -13.62 -4.49
CA ALA A 22 -3.99 -13.35 -3.59
C ALA A 22 -2.86 -12.70 -4.38
N GLU A 23 -2.98 -11.40 -4.63
CA GLU A 23 -1.99 -10.64 -5.39
C GLU A 23 -0.97 -9.95 -4.45
N ILE A 24 0.32 -10.10 -4.77
CA ILE A 24 1.40 -9.26 -4.26
C ILE A 24 1.82 -8.31 -5.36
N ILE A 25 1.84 -7.01 -5.06
CA ILE A 25 2.31 -5.97 -5.97
C ILE A 25 3.58 -5.35 -5.39
N ILE A 26 4.66 -5.32 -6.18
CA ILE A 26 5.93 -4.72 -5.79
C ILE A 26 6.20 -3.51 -6.68
N LEU A 27 6.24 -2.33 -6.06
CA LEU A 27 6.72 -1.11 -6.69
C LEU A 27 8.17 -0.86 -6.27
N SER A 28 9.09 -0.83 -7.22
CA SER A 28 10.52 -0.72 -6.95
C SER A 28 11.19 0.42 -7.72
N LYS A 29 12.39 0.80 -7.27
CA LYS A 29 13.16 1.93 -7.80
C LYS A 29 12.33 3.22 -7.82
N CYS A 30 11.69 3.51 -6.69
CA CYS A 30 10.81 4.66 -6.53
C CYS A 30 11.59 5.93 -6.19
N ASP A 31 11.56 6.90 -7.08
CA ASP A 31 12.18 8.20 -6.89
C ASP A 31 11.19 9.14 -6.19
N HIS A 32 11.63 9.77 -5.10
CA HIS A 32 10.83 10.73 -4.35
C HIS A 32 11.16 12.15 -4.78
N LYS A 33 10.17 13.05 -4.80
CA LYS A 33 10.39 14.43 -5.24
C LYS A 33 11.41 15.20 -4.41
N GLU A 34 11.42 14.99 -3.11
CA GLU A 34 12.21 15.79 -2.17
C GLU A 34 13.42 15.05 -1.58
N ASP A 35 13.39 13.71 -1.62
CA ASP A 35 14.31 12.87 -0.84
C ASP A 35 15.04 11.88 -1.74
N GLY A 36 16.32 11.65 -1.43
CA GLY A 36 17.17 10.75 -2.18
C GLY A 36 17.34 9.40 -1.52
N PHE A 37 17.17 8.34 -2.31
CA PHE A 37 17.24 6.96 -1.87
C PHE A 37 18.22 6.14 -2.71
N LEU A 38 18.96 5.24 -2.07
CA LEU A 38 19.68 4.15 -2.75
C LEU A 38 18.75 2.97 -3.05
N LYS A 39 17.77 2.74 -2.17
CA LYS A 39 16.67 1.79 -2.35
C LYS A 39 15.39 2.41 -1.81
N ASN A 40 14.29 2.28 -2.54
CA ASN A 40 12.96 2.64 -2.07
C ASN A 40 11.96 1.74 -2.81
N GLU A 41 11.30 0.88 -2.05
CA GLU A 41 10.46 -0.20 -2.56
C GLU A 41 9.25 -0.37 -1.66
N TYR A 42 8.10 -0.61 -2.27
CA TYR A 42 6.82 -0.82 -1.62
C TYR A 42 6.27 -2.17 -2.04
N ILE A 43 5.91 -3.00 -1.08
CA ILE A 43 5.36 -4.34 -1.27
C ILE A 43 3.94 -4.32 -0.71
N LEU A 44 2.95 -4.48 -1.56
CA LEU A 44 1.54 -4.57 -1.22
C LEU A 44 1.14 -6.05 -1.22
N ASP A 45 0.85 -6.63 -0.06
CA ASP A 45 0.27 -7.96 0.07
C ASP A 45 -1.24 -7.80 0.28
N LEU A 46 -2.02 -7.92 -0.81
CA LEU A 46 -3.46 -7.66 -0.78
C LEU A 46 -4.20 -8.70 0.06
N LYS A 47 -3.72 -9.96 0.06
CA LYS A 47 -4.27 -11.03 0.90
C LYS A 47 -4.15 -10.72 2.38
N LYS A 48 -3.00 -10.17 2.80
CA LYS A 48 -2.77 -9.78 4.19
C LYS A 48 -3.27 -8.38 4.53
N SER A 49 -3.72 -7.61 3.54
CA SER A 49 -4.08 -6.19 3.70
C SER A 49 -2.93 -5.38 4.34
N LEU A 50 -1.69 -5.66 3.92
CA LEU A 50 -0.49 -5.03 4.45
C LEU A 50 0.39 -4.44 3.33
N MET A 51 0.90 -3.24 3.57
CA MET A 51 1.99 -2.65 2.82
C MET A 51 3.27 -2.70 3.64
N THR A 52 4.38 -3.10 3.02
CA THR A 52 5.73 -3.03 3.59
C THR A 52 6.59 -2.14 2.70
N ARG A 53 7.16 -1.07 3.26
CA ARG A 53 8.13 -0.22 2.59
C ARG A 53 9.53 -0.57 3.08
N ASN A 54 10.43 -0.84 2.16
CA ASN A 54 11.86 -1.05 2.42
C ASN A 54 12.66 0.07 1.78
N TYR A 55 13.41 0.83 2.56
CA TYR A 55 14.19 1.93 2.02
C TYR A 55 15.58 2.07 2.65
N VAL A 56 16.47 2.67 1.86
CA VAL A 56 17.83 3.07 2.25
C VAL A 56 18.06 4.48 1.73
N TYR A 57 18.26 5.43 2.63
CA TYR A 57 18.59 6.81 2.26
C TYR A 57 19.98 6.90 1.62
N ASN A 58 20.14 7.85 0.69
CA ASN A 58 21.47 8.30 0.30
C ASN A 58 22.11 9.16 1.41
N ASP A 59 23.41 9.41 1.32
CA ASP A 59 24.13 10.11 2.39
C ASP A 59 23.66 11.56 2.60
N LYS A 60 23.25 12.24 1.52
CA LYS A 60 22.72 13.61 1.60
C LYS A 60 21.45 13.66 2.45
N THR A 61 20.48 12.81 2.14
CA THR A 61 19.16 12.75 2.82
C THR A 61 19.31 12.23 4.24
N PHE A 62 20.13 11.20 4.43
CA PHE A 62 20.40 10.65 5.75
C PHE A 62 21.03 11.69 6.70
N LYS A 63 22.05 12.42 6.24
CA LYS A 63 22.69 13.47 7.04
C LYS A 63 21.70 14.61 7.35
N LYS A 64 20.90 15.04 6.38
CA LYS A 64 19.85 16.07 6.57
C LYS A 64 18.93 15.72 7.73
N TYR A 65 18.35 14.52 7.73
CA TYR A 65 17.39 14.12 8.77
C TYR A 65 18.04 13.78 10.11
N ARG A 66 19.25 13.21 10.10
CA ARG A 66 19.97 12.87 11.34
C ARG A 66 20.36 14.09 12.18
N ILE A 67 20.46 15.27 11.57
CA ILE A 67 20.71 16.53 12.28
C ILE A 67 19.52 16.88 13.19
N THR A 68 18.30 16.66 12.72
CA THR A 68 17.07 17.01 13.46
C THR A 68 16.55 15.86 14.32
N ASP A 69 16.82 14.62 13.94
CA ASP A 69 16.34 13.43 14.64
C ASP A 69 17.43 12.34 14.69
N LEU A 70 17.94 12.08 15.89
CA LEU A 70 18.99 11.10 16.14
C LEU A 70 18.52 9.64 15.98
N SER A 71 17.20 9.39 16.03
CA SER A 71 16.61 8.06 15.86
C SER A 71 16.58 7.60 14.40
N VAL A 72 16.81 8.52 13.46
CA VAL A 72 16.80 8.23 12.03
C VAL A 72 17.85 7.18 11.68
N MET A 73 17.38 6.06 11.13
CA MET A 73 18.22 4.99 10.60
C MET A 73 18.41 5.15 9.08
N LYS A 74 19.61 4.86 8.58
CA LYS A 74 19.92 4.93 7.14
C LYS A 74 19.14 3.90 6.33
N LYS A 75 18.97 2.70 6.88
CA LYS A 75 18.17 1.60 6.34
C LYS A 75 17.02 1.34 7.30
N ASN A 76 15.80 1.26 6.78
CA ASN A 76 14.63 0.97 7.58
C ASN A 76 13.56 0.22 6.78
N THR A 77 12.64 -0.40 7.52
CA THR A 77 11.47 -1.08 7.01
C THR A 77 10.26 -0.61 7.80
N THR A 78 9.21 -0.19 7.11
CA THR A 78 7.95 0.23 7.74
C THR A 78 6.79 -0.56 7.18
N THR A 79 5.82 -0.87 8.04
CA THR A 79 4.61 -1.61 7.67
C THR A 79 3.38 -0.78 7.97
N LYS A 80 2.35 -0.90 7.13
CA LYS A 80 1.06 -0.22 7.28
C LYS A 80 -0.06 -1.13 6.85
N PHE A 81 -1.24 -0.97 7.44
CA PHE A 81 -2.43 -1.60 6.89
C PHE A 81 -2.87 -0.91 5.61
N ILE A 82 -3.43 -1.68 4.70
CA ILE A 82 -4.04 -1.19 3.47
C ILE A 82 -5.46 -1.68 3.32
N TYR A 83 -6.27 -0.89 2.62
CA TYR A 83 -7.61 -1.28 2.20
C TYR A 83 -7.85 -0.81 0.77
N LYS A 84 -8.73 -1.51 0.08
CA LYS A 84 -9.13 -1.18 -1.29
C LYS A 84 -10.44 -0.40 -1.24
N GLU A 85 -10.48 0.70 -1.97
CA GLU A 85 -11.69 1.49 -2.21
C GLU A 85 -11.69 1.83 -3.71
N ASP A 86 -12.72 1.38 -4.42
CA ASP A 86 -12.79 1.38 -5.88
C ASP A 86 -11.54 0.74 -6.53
N ASN A 87 -10.87 1.48 -7.43
CA ASN A 87 -9.65 1.07 -8.13
C ASN A 87 -8.36 1.56 -7.43
N LYS A 88 -8.47 2.00 -6.18
CA LYS A 88 -7.37 2.56 -5.40
C LYS A 88 -7.12 1.75 -4.13
N ILE A 89 -5.86 1.72 -3.73
CA ILE A 89 -5.43 1.13 -2.46
C ILE A 89 -4.94 2.27 -1.58
N PHE A 90 -5.48 2.33 -0.38
CA PHE A 90 -5.15 3.36 0.61
C PHE A 90 -4.41 2.72 1.78
N THR A 91 -3.46 3.45 2.36
CA THR A 91 -2.92 3.08 3.67
C THR A 91 -3.81 3.55 4.81
N ASP A 92 -3.56 3.02 6.00
CA ASP A 92 -3.99 3.65 7.25
C ASP A 92 -3.68 5.16 7.30
N LYS A 93 -4.53 5.87 8.05
CA LYS A 93 -4.40 7.31 8.30
C LYS A 93 -3.29 7.53 9.31
N ILE A 94 -2.32 8.38 8.97
CA ILE A 94 -1.28 8.81 9.90
C ILE A 94 -1.50 10.28 10.23
N GLY A 95 -1.71 10.55 11.51
CA GLY A 95 -1.96 11.88 12.04
C GLY A 95 -3.19 11.88 12.95
N TYR A 96 -3.83 13.03 13.05
CA TYR A 96 -5.01 13.25 13.86
C TYR A 96 -6.26 13.29 12.98
N PRO A 97 -7.47 13.06 13.53
CA PRO A 97 -8.70 13.12 12.75
C PRO A 97 -8.86 14.41 11.94
N GLN A 98 -8.41 15.53 12.49
CA GLN A 98 -8.47 16.86 11.87
C GLN A 98 -7.36 17.11 10.84
N PHE A 99 -6.22 16.40 10.95
CA PHE A 99 -5.14 16.48 9.97
C PHE A 99 -4.39 15.15 9.84
N TYR A 100 -4.50 14.50 8.69
CA TYR A 100 -3.87 13.21 8.46
C TYR A 100 -3.34 13.09 7.03
N THR A 101 -2.43 12.13 6.86
CA THR A 101 -1.91 11.73 5.55
C THR A 101 -2.17 10.25 5.28
N GLN A 102 -2.32 9.90 4.02
CA GLN A 102 -2.47 8.54 3.52
C GLN A 102 -1.71 8.40 2.20
N LEU A 103 -1.09 7.25 1.98
CA LEU A 103 -0.60 6.91 0.64
C LEU A 103 -1.75 6.34 -0.17
N VAL A 104 -1.76 6.68 -1.46
CA VAL A 104 -2.74 6.20 -2.42
C VAL A 104 -1.99 5.57 -3.59
N PHE A 105 -2.34 4.31 -3.85
CA PHE A 105 -1.80 3.53 -4.96
C PHE A 105 -2.94 3.23 -5.94
N GLU A 106 -2.65 3.35 -7.23
CA GLU A 106 -3.52 2.89 -8.30
C GLU A 106 -2.90 1.61 -8.88
N LEU A 107 -3.73 0.59 -9.13
CA LEU A 107 -3.23 -0.74 -9.54
C LEU A 107 -2.33 -0.66 -10.78
N GLU A 108 -2.75 0.07 -11.81
CA GLU A 108 -2.05 0.17 -13.10
C GLU A 108 -1.03 1.32 -13.16
N ASN A 109 -0.77 2.01 -12.05
CA ASN A 109 0.04 3.23 -12.04
C ASN A 109 1.29 3.05 -11.19
N SER A 110 2.43 3.50 -11.70
CA SER A 110 3.69 3.47 -10.95
C SER A 110 3.87 4.68 -10.03
N ASN A 111 2.95 5.64 -10.12
CA ASN A 111 2.90 6.80 -9.27
C ASN A 111 2.28 6.48 -7.92
N ILE A 112 2.99 6.88 -6.87
CA ILE A 112 2.52 6.86 -5.49
C ILE A 112 2.08 8.28 -5.15
N MET A 113 0.80 8.43 -4.86
CA MET A 113 0.22 9.71 -4.46
C MET A 113 0.15 9.79 -2.94
N ILE A 114 0.22 11.00 -2.40
CA ILE A 114 -0.09 11.27 -1.01
C ILE A 114 -1.37 12.08 -0.94
N LYS A 115 -2.31 11.59 -0.14
CA LYS A 115 -3.53 12.30 0.24
C LYS A 115 -3.28 12.94 1.60
N THR A 116 -3.39 14.26 1.65
CA THR A 116 -3.32 15.05 2.87
C THR A 116 -4.69 15.64 3.12
N VAL A 117 -5.18 15.52 4.34
CA VAL A 117 -6.44 16.14 4.77
C VAL A 117 -6.13 17.09 5.90
N ILE A 118 -6.63 18.33 5.84
CA ILE A 118 -6.50 19.35 6.90
C ILE A 118 -7.85 20.05 7.01
N ASN A 119 -8.51 19.99 8.17
CA ASN A 119 -9.80 20.64 8.40
C ASN A 119 -10.82 20.34 7.28
N GLU A 120 -10.96 19.06 6.90
CA GLU A 120 -11.84 18.58 5.83
C GLU A 120 -11.42 18.96 4.40
N GLU A 121 -10.43 19.83 4.22
CA GLU A 121 -9.85 20.11 2.90
C GLU A 121 -8.93 18.97 2.48
N VAL A 122 -9.12 18.46 1.26
CA VAL A 122 -8.37 17.33 0.72
C VAL A 122 -7.40 17.80 -0.36
N GLY A 123 -6.11 17.57 -0.13
CA GLY A 123 -5.06 17.71 -1.13
C GLY A 123 -4.55 16.33 -1.57
N ILE A 124 -4.41 16.12 -2.88
CA ILE A 124 -3.76 14.92 -3.43
C ILE A 124 -2.61 15.39 -4.31
N SER A 125 -1.41 14.89 -4.05
CA SER A 125 -0.22 15.23 -4.81
C SER A 125 0.65 14.01 -5.09
N LEU A 126 1.42 14.07 -6.17
CA LEU A 126 2.39 13.03 -6.52
C LEU A 126 3.56 13.07 -5.53
N MET A 127 3.82 11.96 -4.85
CA MET A 127 4.88 11.81 -3.85
C MET A 127 6.11 11.11 -4.44
N SER A 128 5.91 9.96 -5.08
CA SER A 128 7.00 9.18 -5.68
C SER A 128 6.58 8.59 -7.02
N GLU A 129 7.54 8.45 -7.92
CA GLU A 129 7.37 7.77 -9.20
C GLU A 129 8.25 6.52 -9.20
N CYS A 130 7.65 5.36 -9.43
CA CYS A 130 8.36 4.09 -9.48
C CYS A 130 8.66 3.70 -10.92
N LYS A 131 9.86 3.15 -11.16
CA LYS A 131 10.27 2.74 -12.51
C LYS A 131 9.79 1.34 -12.89
N LYS A 132 9.37 0.55 -11.90
CA LYS A 132 9.03 -0.86 -12.11
C LYS A 132 7.90 -1.29 -11.17
N ILE A 133 6.91 -1.96 -11.75
CA ILE A 133 5.81 -2.65 -11.06
C ILE A 133 5.90 -4.13 -11.41
N GLU A 134 5.87 -4.99 -10.40
CA GLU A 134 5.80 -6.45 -10.56
C GLU A 134 4.60 -6.99 -9.80
N ARG A 135 3.91 -7.97 -10.38
CA ARG A 135 2.72 -8.59 -9.81
C ARG A 135 2.93 -10.08 -9.72
N PHE A 136 2.54 -10.64 -8.59
CA PHE A 136 2.66 -12.06 -8.31
C PHE A 136 1.33 -12.57 -7.78
N GLU A 137 0.78 -13.59 -8.41
CA GLU A 137 -0.28 -14.39 -7.83
C GLU A 137 0.37 -15.41 -6.89
N LYS A 138 -0.08 -15.46 -5.63
CA LYS A 138 0.28 -16.59 -4.77
C LYS A 138 -0.45 -17.82 -5.29
N GLU A 139 0.30 -18.86 -5.64
CA GLU A 139 -0.26 -20.19 -5.89
C GLU A 139 -1.17 -20.59 -4.72
N SER A 140 -2.39 -21.02 -5.06
CA SER A 140 -3.45 -21.40 -4.12
C SER A 140 -3.24 -22.78 -3.52
#